data_AF-B4GZU6-F1
#
_entry.id   AF-B4GZU6-F1
#
_cell.length_a   1.000
_cell.length_b   1.000
_cell.length_c   1.000
_cell.angle_alpha   90.00
_cell.angle_beta   90.00
_cell.angle_gamma   90.00
#
_symmetry.space_group_name_H-M   'P 1'
#
loop_
_entity.id
_entity.type
_entity.pdbx_description
1 polymer ?
#
loop_
_entity_poly.entity_id
_entity_poly.type
_entity_poly.pdbx_seq_one_letter_code
_entity_poly.pdbx_strand_id
1 'polypeptide(L)'
;MNPSDVHPLLPDVERYCINLETISFGVDNSNCDAIKSFVESSPKLRSVELVLEGGSMADISLVFPMFEGVPKVKHLRLYNFAGHSVIKNCIRGFVDLEELTVGDRSQYKSGPIWHLFIFDLLCKLRSLRCLTVENWVVALKVELPIQCLMPEELALVNCQLKYFK
;
A
#
# COMPACT_ATOMS: atom_id res chain seq x y z
N MET A 1 12.52 9.86 -1.37
CA MET A 1 12.94 10.25 -2.73
C MET A 1 11.84 11.13 -3.28
N ASN A 2 12.15 12.27 -3.90
CA ASN A 2 11.10 13.08 -4.54
C ASN A 2 10.57 12.26 -5.74
N PRO A 3 9.25 12.09 -5.93
CA PRO A 3 8.70 11.25 -7.01
C PRO A 3 9.22 11.64 -8.40
N SER A 4 9.48 12.92 -8.61
CA SER A 4 10.03 13.50 -9.85
C SER A 4 11.48 13.07 -10.18
N ASP A 5 12.23 12.55 -9.20
CA ASP A 5 13.65 12.20 -9.38
C ASP A 5 13.84 10.73 -9.81
N VAL A 6 12.77 9.95 -9.85
CA VAL A 6 12.85 8.50 -10.09
C VAL A 6 13.31 8.20 -11.53
N HIS A 7 12.68 8.84 -12.52
CA HIS A 7 12.98 8.63 -13.94
C HIS A 7 14.48 8.71 -14.31
N PRO A 8 15.21 9.78 -13.96
CA PRO A 8 16.63 9.91 -14.34
C PRO A 8 17.55 8.96 -13.57
N LEU A 9 17.12 8.42 -12.43
CA LEU A 9 17.99 7.60 -11.57
C LEU A 9 17.87 6.09 -11.84
N LEU A 10 16.78 5.62 -12.43
CA LEU A 10 16.61 4.20 -12.76
C LEU A 10 17.74 3.61 -13.63
N PRO A 11 18.25 4.29 -14.69
CA PRO A 11 19.35 3.76 -15.48
C PRO A 11 20.63 3.55 -14.66
N ASP A 12 20.92 4.46 -13.71
CA ASP A 12 22.07 4.32 -12.83
C ASP A 12 21.87 3.18 -11.83
N VAL A 13 20.66 3.00 -11.30
CA VAL A 13 20.30 1.86 -10.45
C VAL A 13 20.50 0.55 -11.20
N GLU A 14 20.02 0.43 -12.45
CA GLU A 14 20.23 -0.77 -13.28
C GLU A 14 21.73 -1.04 -13.51
N ARG A 15 22.50 0.03 -13.76
CA ARG A 15 23.92 -0.07 -14.09
C ARG A 15 24.79 -0.44 -12.89
N TYR A 16 24.53 0.16 -11.73
CA TYR A 16 25.41 0.07 -10.57
C TYR A 16 24.89 -0.87 -9.47
N CYS A 17 23.58 -1.10 -9.38
CA CYS A 17 22.97 -1.99 -8.40
C CYS A 17 22.68 -3.38 -8.99
N ILE A 18 23.71 -4.02 -9.55
CA ILE A 18 23.60 -5.28 -10.33
C ILE A 18 23.05 -6.49 -9.56
N ASN A 19 22.96 -6.42 -8.23
CA ASN A 19 22.43 -7.47 -7.35
C ASN A 19 21.25 -6.96 -6.49
N LEU A 20 20.56 -5.92 -6.96
CA LEU A 20 19.41 -5.36 -6.27
C LEU A 20 18.27 -6.39 -6.19
N GLU A 21 17.98 -6.86 -4.99
CA GLU A 21 16.85 -7.77 -4.73
C GLU A 21 15.62 -7.04 -4.19
N THR A 22 15.83 -5.91 -3.51
CA THR A 22 14.77 -5.11 -2.89
C THR A 22 14.91 -3.63 -3.20
N ILE A 23 13.79 -2.94 -3.37
CA ILE A 23 13.76 -1.49 -3.61
C ILE A 23 12.45 -0.88 -3.10
N SER A 24 12.49 0.39 -2.72
CA SER A 24 11.32 1.18 -2.32
C SER A 24 11.19 2.41 -3.22
N PHE A 25 9.97 2.65 -3.72
CA PHE A 25 9.64 3.78 -4.58
C PHE A 25 8.58 4.68 -3.96
N GLY A 26 8.81 5.99 -4.01
CA GLY A 26 7.72 6.96 -3.92
C GLY A 26 7.00 7.02 -5.26
N VAL A 27 5.70 6.71 -5.29
CA VAL A 27 4.94 6.54 -6.53
C VAL A 27 3.87 7.61 -6.66
N ASP A 28 3.78 8.21 -7.84
CA ASP A 28 2.66 9.04 -8.28
C ASP A 28 2.36 8.81 -9.77
N ASN A 29 1.41 9.57 -10.32
CA ASN A 29 1.02 9.45 -11.72
C ASN A 29 2.13 9.87 -12.71
N SER A 30 3.14 10.62 -12.26
CA SER A 30 4.22 11.11 -13.13
C SER A 30 5.33 10.09 -13.33
N ASN A 31 5.45 9.10 -12.43
CA ASN A 31 6.57 8.15 -12.45
C ASN A 31 6.15 6.67 -12.48
N CYS A 32 4.86 6.36 -12.40
CA CYS A 32 4.36 4.98 -12.31
C CYS A 32 4.76 4.13 -13.53
N ASP A 33 4.77 4.68 -14.74
CA ASP A 33 5.16 3.98 -15.98
C ASP A 33 6.63 3.53 -15.95
N ALA A 34 7.53 4.41 -15.53
CA ALA A 34 8.96 4.10 -15.41
C ALA A 34 9.21 3.02 -14.35
N ILE A 35 8.59 3.18 -13.19
CA ILE A 35 8.74 2.23 -12.08
C ILE A 35 8.23 0.86 -12.53
N LYS A 36 7.05 0.79 -13.16
CA LYS A 36 6.51 -0.46 -13.67
C LYS A 36 7.47 -1.12 -14.66
N SER A 37 7.94 -0.36 -15.64
CA SER A 37 8.88 -0.87 -16.66
C SER A 37 10.14 -1.44 -16.03
N PHE A 38 10.72 -0.74 -15.04
CA PHE A 38 11.90 -1.19 -14.31
C PHE A 38 11.64 -2.45 -13.46
N VAL A 39 10.51 -2.51 -12.76
CA VAL A 39 10.14 -3.67 -11.94
C VAL A 39 9.93 -4.90 -12.82
N GLU A 40 9.33 -4.74 -14.00
CA GLU A 40 9.14 -5.82 -14.97
C GLU A 40 10.46 -6.26 -15.61
N SER A 41 11.33 -5.32 -15.99
CA SER A 41 12.62 -5.59 -16.65
C SER A 41 13.68 -6.19 -15.73
N SER A 42 13.58 -6.00 -14.41
CA SER A 42 14.63 -6.37 -13.45
C SER A 42 14.49 -7.83 -12.95
N PRO A 43 15.24 -8.82 -13.46
CA PRO A 43 15.00 -10.24 -13.15
C PRO A 43 15.43 -10.63 -11.73
N LYS A 44 16.39 -9.90 -11.13
CA LYS A 44 16.88 -10.17 -9.77
C LYS A 44 16.01 -9.54 -8.68
N LEU A 45 15.16 -8.60 -9.05
CA LEU A 45 14.29 -7.90 -8.11
C LEU A 45 13.19 -8.86 -7.63
N ARG A 46 13.13 -9.08 -6.32
CA ARG A 46 12.23 -10.03 -5.66
C ARG A 46 11.14 -9.34 -4.86
N SER A 47 11.46 -8.21 -4.24
CA SER A 47 10.53 -7.48 -3.39
C SER A 47 10.59 -5.99 -3.70
N VAL A 48 9.42 -5.40 -3.93
CA VAL A 48 9.24 -3.99 -4.21
C VAL A 48 8.28 -3.43 -3.18
N GLU A 49 8.70 -2.33 -2.56
CA GLU A 49 7.85 -1.47 -1.77
C GLU A 49 7.37 -0.29 -2.60
N LEU A 50 6.06 -0.07 -2.61
CA LEU A 50 5.46 1.13 -3.19
C LEU A 50 4.95 2.02 -2.05
N VAL A 51 5.39 3.27 -2.05
CA VAL A 51 4.97 4.30 -1.08
C VAL A 51 4.19 5.35 -1.85
N LEU A 52 2.90 5.45 -1.56
CA LEU A 52 2.01 6.44 -2.15
C LEU A 52 1.62 7.43 -1.05
N GLU A 53 1.62 8.72 -1.36
CA GLU A 53 1.36 9.78 -0.38
C GLU A 53 0.51 10.91 -0.97
N GLY A 54 -0.54 11.32 -0.25
CA GLY A 54 -1.16 12.64 -0.41
C GLY A 54 -1.80 12.94 -1.77
N GLY A 55 -2.15 11.91 -2.54
CA GLY A 55 -2.80 12.04 -3.85
C GLY A 55 -4.32 12.18 -3.76
N SER A 56 -4.92 12.77 -4.78
CA SER A 56 -6.37 12.76 -4.94
C SER A 56 -6.86 11.33 -5.22
N MET A 57 -8.16 11.08 -4.99
CA MET A 57 -8.82 9.83 -5.42
C MET A 57 -8.57 9.52 -6.90
N ALA A 58 -8.48 10.55 -7.74
CA ALA A 58 -8.20 10.39 -9.17
C ALA A 58 -6.78 9.86 -9.41
N ASP A 59 -5.78 10.38 -8.68
CA ASP A 59 -4.40 9.93 -8.82
C ASP A 59 -4.23 8.47 -8.44
N ILE A 60 -4.86 8.04 -7.34
CA ILE A 60 -4.80 6.63 -6.93
C ILE A 60 -5.47 5.72 -7.97
N SER A 61 -6.60 6.15 -8.52
CA SER A 61 -7.32 5.37 -9.54
C SER A 61 -6.53 5.16 -10.83
N LEU A 62 -5.52 6.00 -11.10
CA LEU A 62 -4.59 5.86 -12.21
C LEU A 62 -3.38 4.99 -11.83
N VAL A 63 -2.84 5.17 -10.62
CA VAL A 63 -1.62 4.48 -10.19
C VAL A 63 -1.86 3.02 -9.80
N PHE A 64 -2.92 2.70 -9.06
CA PHE A 64 -3.17 1.33 -8.57
C PHE A 64 -3.25 0.28 -9.69
N PRO A 65 -4.03 0.50 -10.77
CA PRO A 65 -4.13 -0.48 -11.85
C PRO A 65 -2.79 -0.80 -12.52
N MET A 66 -1.81 0.11 -12.45
CA MET A 66 -0.49 -0.09 -13.06
C MET A 66 0.28 -1.22 -12.38
N PHE A 67 0.12 -1.35 -11.07
CA PHE A 67 0.84 -2.34 -10.25
C PHE A 67 -0.01 -3.54 -9.86
N GLU A 68 -1.27 -3.56 -10.31
CA GLU A 68 -2.17 -4.68 -10.11
C GLU A 68 -1.61 -5.95 -10.76
N GLY A 69 -1.54 -7.03 -10.00
CA GLY A 69 -1.03 -8.32 -10.47
C GLY A 69 0.48 -8.38 -10.67
N VAL A 70 1.26 -7.36 -10.28
CA VAL A 70 2.72 -7.38 -10.36
C VAL A 70 3.27 -8.20 -9.17
N PRO A 71 3.79 -9.43 -9.37
CA PRO A 71 4.07 -10.33 -8.24
C PRO A 71 5.24 -9.89 -7.35
N LYS A 72 6.08 -9.00 -7.87
CA LYS A 72 7.22 -8.42 -7.15
C LYS A 72 6.79 -7.33 -6.16
N VAL A 73 5.57 -6.80 -6.25
CA VAL A 73 5.07 -5.80 -5.30
C VAL A 73 4.63 -6.53 -4.03
N LYS A 74 5.51 -6.50 -3.03
CA LYS A 74 5.33 -7.22 -1.76
C LYS A 74 4.91 -6.30 -0.63
N HIS A 75 5.32 -5.04 -0.67
CA HIS A 75 5.03 -4.07 0.38
C HIS A 75 4.34 -2.85 -0.20
N LEU A 76 3.31 -2.37 0.49
CA LEU A 76 2.55 -1.19 0.07
C LEU A 76 2.33 -0.27 1.27
N ARG A 77 2.67 1.00 1.12
CA ARG A 77 2.38 2.05 2.10
C ARG A 77 1.50 3.11 1.49
N LEU A 78 0.36 3.36 2.12
CA LEU A 78 -0.65 4.32 1.67
C LEU A 78 -0.82 5.38 2.76
N TYR A 79 -0.31 6.59 2.49
CA TYR A 79 -0.37 7.70 3.44
C TYR A 79 -1.23 8.87 2.95
N ASN A 80 -1.95 9.49 3.87
CA ASN A 80 -2.66 10.76 3.65
C ASN A 80 -3.72 10.67 2.54
N PHE A 81 -4.43 9.53 2.42
CA PHE A 81 -5.42 9.31 1.38
C PHE A 81 -6.86 9.47 1.87
N ALA A 82 -7.64 10.21 1.08
CA ALA A 82 -9.06 10.38 1.31
C ALA A 82 -9.84 9.14 0.84
N GLY A 83 -9.88 8.06 1.63
CA GLY A 83 -10.93 7.06 1.45
C GLY A 83 -10.59 5.61 1.73
N HIS A 84 -11.37 5.04 2.63
CA HIS A 84 -11.57 3.60 2.78
C HIS A 84 -12.02 2.90 1.49
N SER A 85 -12.70 3.60 0.59
CA SER A 85 -13.29 3.05 -0.64
C SER A 85 -12.25 2.55 -1.65
N VAL A 86 -11.08 3.20 -1.74
CA VAL A 86 -10.03 2.78 -2.69
C VAL A 86 -9.36 1.51 -2.22
N ILE A 87 -8.97 1.47 -0.94
CA ILE A 87 -8.48 0.25 -0.31
C ILE A 87 -9.53 -0.86 -0.47
N LYS A 88 -10.82 -0.55 -0.27
CA LYS A 88 -11.89 -1.54 -0.42
C LYS A 88 -11.98 -2.09 -1.85
N ASN A 89 -11.78 -1.30 -2.90
CA ASN A 89 -12.05 -1.74 -4.27
C ASN A 89 -10.79 -2.16 -5.05
N CYS A 90 -9.70 -1.43 -4.90
CA CYS A 90 -8.52 -1.54 -5.75
C CYS A 90 -7.41 -2.42 -5.15
N ILE A 91 -7.42 -2.66 -3.83
CA ILE A 91 -6.36 -3.48 -3.19
C ILE A 91 -6.37 -4.95 -3.64
N ARG A 92 -7.48 -5.41 -4.23
CA ARG A 92 -7.73 -6.84 -4.54
C ARG A 92 -6.72 -7.45 -5.50
N GLY A 93 -6.18 -6.71 -6.45
CA GLY A 93 -5.24 -7.29 -7.38
C GLY A 93 -3.78 -7.23 -6.92
N PHE A 94 -3.50 -6.76 -5.71
CA PHE A 94 -2.20 -6.97 -5.06
C PHE A 94 -2.18 -8.36 -4.39
N VAL A 95 -2.28 -9.42 -5.20
CA VAL A 95 -2.44 -10.81 -4.74
C VAL A 95 -1.25 -11.32 -3.95
N ASP A 96 -0.05 -10.87 -4.31
CA ASP A 96 1.22 -11.26 -3.72
C ASP A 96 1.67 -10.33 -2.58
N LEU A 97 0.81 -9.41 -2.14
CA LEU A 97 1.14 -8.44 -1.10
C LEU A 97 1.30 -9.12 0.26
N GLU A 98 2.46 -8.89 0.87
CA GLU A 98 2.86 -9.48 2.16
C GLU A 98 2.75 -8.45 3.29
N GLU A 99 3.02 -7.17 3.01
CA GLU A 99 2.93 -6.10 4.00
C GLU A 99 2.12 -4.91 3.50
N LEU A 100 1.19 -4.44 4.34
CA LEU A 100 0.37 -3.28 4.07
C LEU A 100 0.43 -2.31 5.25
N THR A 101 0.79 -1.06 4.96
CA THR A 101 0.64 0.06 5.88
C THR A 101 -0.36 1.06 5.33
N VAL A 102 -1.37 1.42 6.12
CA VAL A 102 -2.37 2.43 5.75
C VAL A 102 -2.54 3.43 6.88
N GLY A 103 -2.59 4.73 6.55
CA GLY A 103 -2.79 5.74 7.57
C GLY A 103 -2.55 7.14 7.08
N ASP A 104 -2.35 8.05 8.02
CA ASP A 104 -1.86 9.40 7.76
C ASP A 104 -0.52 9.60 8.46
N ARG A 105 0.40 10.36 7.86
CA ARG A 105 1.70 10.67 8.50
C ARG A 105 1.54 11.57 9.72
N SER A 106 0.43 12.29 9.81
CA SER A 106 0.12 13.19 10.92
C SER A 106 -1.28 12.91 11.45
N GLN A 107 -1.44 12.92 12.77
CA GLN A 107 -2.76 12.87 13.40
C GLN A 107 -3.61 14.06 12.95
N TYR A 108 -4.81 13.79 12.44
CA TYR A 108 -5.79 14.83 12.17
C TYR A 108 -6.14 15.55 13.47
N LYS A 109 -5.74 16.82 13.59
CA LYS A 109 -6.19 17.68 14.69
C LYS A 109 -7.63 18.18 14.49
N SER A 110 -8.13 18.19 13.25
CA SER A 110 -9.45 18.74 12.89
C SER A 110 -10.02 18.26 11.54
N GLY A 111 -9.58 17.12 11.02
CA GLY A 111 -10.00 16.58 9.71
C GLY A 111 -11.02 15.43 9.81
N PRO A 112 -11.64 15.02 8.68
CA PRO A 112 -12.51 13.85 8.65
C PRO A 112 -11.72 12.61 9.08
N ILE A 113 -12.20 11.94 10.12
CA ILE A 113 -11.55 10.72 10.60
C ILE A 113 -12.00 9.55 9.74
N TRP A 114 -11.07 8.93 9.02
CA TRP A 114 -11.38 7.80 8.15
C TRP A 114 -11.63 6.54 8.97
N HIS A 115 -12.68 5.81 8.58
CA HIS A 115 -13.04 4.54 9.17
C HIS A 115 -12.50 3.40 8.32
N LEU A 116 -11.65 2.56 8.91
CA LEU A 116 -11.14 1.34 8.28
C LEU A 116 -11.87 0.11 8.79
N PHE A 117 -12.56 -0.60 7.90
CA PHE A 117 -13.10 -1.92 8.20
C PHE A 117 -12.04 -2.97 7.88
N ILE A 118 -11.21 -3.30 8.89
CA ILE A 118 -10.05 -4.19 8.72
C ILE A 118 -10.45 -5.54 8.08
N PHE A 119 -11.60 -6.10 8.46
CA PHE A 119 -12.05 -7.39 7.93
C PHE A 119 -12.35 -7.38 6.43
N ASP A 120 -12.82 -6.26 5.87
CA ASP A 120 -13.03 -6.14 4.42
C ASP A 120 -11.72 -6.26 3.65
N LEU A 121 -10.60 -5.91 4.31
CA LEU A 121 -9.25 -5.90 3.79
C LEU A 121 -8.61 -7.29 3.91
N LEU A 122 -8.67 -7.87 5.10
CA LEU A 122 -8.08 -9.17 5.42
C LEU A 122 -8.70 -10.32 4.61
N CYS A 123 -10.01 -10.24 4.33
CA CYS A 123 -10.67 -11.24 3.48
C CYS A 123 -10.26 -11.14 1.99
N LYS A 124 -9.54 -10.08 1.56
CA LYS A 124 -9.12 -9.87 0.16
C LYS A 124 -7.64 -10.16 -0.06
N LEU A 125 -6.79 -9.91 0.93
CA LEU A 125 -5.34 -10.04 0.81
C LEU A 125 -4.87 -11.33 1.48
N ARG A 126 -4.90 -12.44 0.72
CA ARG A 126 -4.64 -13.78 1.25
C ARG A 126 -3.18 -14.01 1.63
N SER A 127 -2.26 -13.30 0.97
CA SER A 127 -0.82 -13.40 1.20
C SER A 127 -0.35 -12.42 2.28
N LEU A 128 -1.25 -11.62 2.85
CA LEU A 128 -0.88 -10.58 3.81
C LEU A 128 -0.42 -11.18 5.13
N ARG A 129 0.79 -10.83 5.52
CA ARG A 129 1.43 -11.27 6.76
C ARG A 129 1.46 -10.15 7.78
N CYS A 130 1.63 -8.91 7.34
CA CYS A 130 1.70 -7.74 8.23
C CYS A 130 0.71 -6.66 7.81
N LEU A 131 -0.12 -6.21 8.75
CA LEU A 131 -1.00 -5.06 8.57
C LEU A 131 -0.68 -4.00 9.63
N THR A 132 -0.27 -2.82 9.19
CA THR A 132 -0.11 -1.64 10.04
C THR A 132 -1.17 -0.59 9.69
N VAL A 133 -1.86 -0.10 10.71
CA VAL A 133 -2.82 1.00 10.59
C VAL A 133 -2.36 2.15 11.47
N GLU A 134 -2.23 3.34 10.89
CA GLU A 134 -1.70 4.52 11.59
C GLU A 134 -2.70 5.68 11.59
N ASN A 135 -2.93 6.27 12.76
CA ASN A 135 -3.66 7.53 12.92
C ASN A 135 -5.11 7.53 12.37
N TRP A 136 -5.75 6.36 12.26
CA TRP A 136 -7.11 6.19 11.73
C TRP A 136 -8.12 5.72 12.80
N VAL A 137 -9.42 5.81 12.49
CA VAL A 137 -10.45 5.07 13.23
C VAL A 137 -10.57 3.67 12.64
N VAL A 138 -10.37 2.66 13.47
CA VAL A 138 -10.50 1.26 13.10
C VAL A 138 -11.87 0.76 13.53
N ALA A 139 -12.68 0.36 12.55
CA ALA A 139 -13.97 -0.24 12.74
C ALA A 139 -13.81 -1.77 12.89
N LEU A 140 -14.14 -2.28 14.08
CA LEU A 140 -14.14 -3.70 14.38
C LEU A 140 -15.59 -4.19 14.47
N LYS A 141 -15.90 -5.25 13.72
CA LYS A 141 -17.08 -6.10 13.98
C LYS A 141 -16.82 -7.03 15.17
N VAL A 142 -17.87 -7.31 15.94
CA VAL A 142 -17.81 -8.25 17.07
C VAL A 142 -17.53 -9.67 16.61
N GLU A 143 -18.05 -10.05 15.45
CA GLU A 143 -17.84 -11.37 14.86
C GLU A 143 -16.93 -11.30 13.64
N LEU A 144 -15.88 -12.12 13.68
CA LEU A 144 -14.96 -12.33 12.58
C LEU A 144 -15.61 -13.24 11.52
N PRO A 145 -15.64 -12.84 10.23
CA PRO A 145 -16.04 -13.75 9.18
C PRO A 145 -15.12 -14.99 9.18
N ILE A 146 -15.71 -16.19 9.10
CA ILE A 146 -15.00 -17.48 9.13
C ILE A 146 -13.89 -17.57 8.05
N GLN A 147 -14.01 -16.78 6.98
CA GLN A 147 -13.09 -16.78 5.83
C GLN A 147 -11.93 -15.77 5.94
N CYS A 148 -11.87 -14.93 6.97
CA CYS A 148 -10.80 -13.95 7.12
C CYS A 148 -9.57 -14.60 7.77
N LEU A 149 -8.46 -14.63 7.03
CA LEU A 149 -7.15 -14.98 7.58
C LEU A 149 -6.63 -13.76 8.36
N MET A 150 -6.31 -13.97 9.63
CA MET A 150 -5.61 -12.94 10.39
C MET A 150 -4.17 -12.86 9.90
N PRO A 151 -3.60 -11.64 9.76
CA PRO A 151 -2.19 -11.49 9.48
C PRO A 151 -1.39 -12.04 10.67
N GLU A 152 -0.14 -12.41 10.41
CA GLU A 152 0.82 -12.78 11.46
C GLU A 152 1.03 -11.61 12.43
N GLU A 153 1.03 -10.39 11.91
CA GLU A 153 1.18 -9.16 12.67
C GLU A 153 0.08 -8.14 12.34
N LEU A 154 -0.55 -7.60 13.38
CA LEU A 154 -1.48 -6.48 13.30
C LEU A 154 -1.02 -5.36 14.25
N ALA A 155 -0.54 -4.26 13.68
CA ALA A 155 -0.10 -3.08 14.42
C ALA A 155 -1.10 -1.92 14.27
N LEU A 156 -1.61 -1.42 15.39
CA LEU A 156 -2.53 -0.28 15.44
C LEU A 156 -1.84 0.88 16.15
N VAL A 157 -1.33 1.84 15.38
CA VAL A 157 -0.52 2.95 15.88
C VAL A 157 -1.39 4.20 15.95
N ASN A 158 -1.60 4.72 17.16
CA ASN A 158 -2.43 5.92 17.40
C ASN A 158 -3.85 5.81 16.80
N CYS A 159 -4.40 4.61 16.77
CA CYS A 159 -5.73 4.36 16.23
C CYS A 159 -6.82 4.51 17.30
N GLN A 160 -7.98 5.01 16.89
CA GLN A 160 -9.20 4.95 17.71
C GLN A 160 -10.02 3.72 17.30
N LEU A 161 -10.44 2.92 18.28
CA LEU A 161 -11.26 1.73 18.01
C LEU A 161 -12.75 2.06 18.11
N LYS A 162 -13.52 1.64 17.10
CA LYS A 162 -15.00 1.68 17.12
C LYS A 162 -15.56 0.30 16.86
N TYR A 163 -16.38 -0.18 17.79
CA TYR A 163 -17.04 -1.46 17.70
C TYR A 163 -18.42 -1.31 17.08
N PHE A 164 -18.70 -2.11 16.05
CA PHE A 164 -20.00 -2.20 15.41
C PHE A 164 -20.64 -3.55 15.77
N LYS A 165 -21.89 -3.48 16.25
CA LYS A 165 -22.72 -4.65 16.52
C LYS A 165 -23.18 -5.29 15.20
#